data_AF-A0AAX2F4T7-F1
#
_entry.id   AF-A0AAX2F4T7-F1
#
_cell.length_a   1.000
_cell.length_b   1.000
_cell.length_c   1.000
_cell.angle_alpha   90.00
_cell.angle_beta   90.00
_cell.angle_gamma   90.00
#
_symmetry.space_group_name_H-M   'P 1'
#
loop_
_entity.id
_entity.type
_entity.pdbx_description
1 polymer ?
#
loop_
_entity_poly.entity_id
_entity_poly.type
_entity_poly.pdbx_seq_one_letter_code
_entity_poly.pdbx_strand_id
1 'polypeptide(L)'
;MFTDFSDMPKDWAVCFMHDCILKEQCLRYYAGETAPLDQHAALVVLPSARNGNSCKEFHTMKTERMAWGFSHLFDDVKHCDYRPLRSTLENYFGSRFIYYRYHRGTKKLEEVEQHWVDELFQRYGYTTPRVYDHYQMVWKC
;
A
#
# COMPACT_ATOMS: atom_id res chain seq x y z
N MET A 1 2.14 -16.41 -4.31
CA MET A 1 1.11 -16.65 -3.27
C MET A 1 0.59 -15.30 -2.85
N PHE A 2 -0.72 -15.08 -2.94
CA PHE A 2 -1.36 -13.77 -2.78
C PHE A 2 -1.85 -13.57 -1.33
N THR A 3 -1.24 -12.57 -0.67
CA THR A 3 -1.85 -11.56 0.23
C THR A 3 -2.90 -12.01 1.25
N ASP A 4 -2.36 -12.36 2.40
CA ASP A 4 -3.06 -12.72 3.64
C ASP A 4 -4.03 -11.64 4.13
N PHE A 5 -5.09 -12.05 4.81
CA PHE A 5 -5.98 -11.15 5.56
C PHE A 5 -5.21 -10.28 6.58
N SER A 6 -4.07 -10.78 7.06
CA SER A 6 -3.21 -10.13 8.05
C SER A 6 -2.63 -8.78 7.60
N ASP A 7 -2.62 -8.49 6.29
CA ASP A 7 -2.16 -7.19 5.76
C ASP A 7 -3.27 -6.10 5.78
N MET A 8 -4.51 -6.45 6.15
CA MET A 8 -5.64 -5.51 6.24
C MET A 8 -5.51 -4.55 7.44
N PRO A 9 -6.02 -3.31 7.34
CA PRO A 9 -6.13 -2.41 8.49
C PRO A 9 -6.87 -3.04 9.67
N LYS A 10 -6.49 -2.71 10.91
CA LYS A 10 -7.09 -3.29 12.12
C LYS A 10 -8.59 -2.99 12.27
N ASP A 11 -9.02 -1.85 11.73
CA ASP A 11 -10.39 -1.35 11.70
C ASP A 11 -11.12 -1.70 10.39
N TRP A 12 -10.57 -2.61 9.58
CA TRP A 12 -11.20 -3.02 8.34
C TRP A 12 -12.49 -3.81 8.58
N ALA A 13 -13.61 -3.27 8.07
CA ALA A 13 -14.89 -3.96 8.11
C ALA A 13 -15.02 -4.97 6.95
N VAL A 14 -15.35 -6.22 7.28
CA VAL A 14 -15.63 -7.30 6.33
C VAL A 14 -17.11 -7.37 5.95
N CYS A 15 -17.43 -8.10 4.89
CA CYS A 15 -18.79 -8.26 4.39
C CYS A 15 -19.12 -9.74 4.15
N PHE A 16 -20.30 -10.18 4.58
CA PHE A 16 -20.81 -11.55 4.38
C PHE A 16 -22.13 -11.58 3.59
N MET A 17 -22.43 -10.51 2.84
CA MET A 17 -23.68 -10.43 2.05
C MET A 17 -23.57 -11.23 0.74
N HIS A 18 -23.94 -12.50 0.79
CA HIS A 18 -23.83 -13.46 -0.33
C HIS A 18 -24.69 -13.10 -1.55
N ASP A 19 -25.81 -12.39 -1.35
CA ASP A 19 -26.74 -11.95 -2.41
C ASP A 19 -26.34 -10.61 -3.04
N CYS A 20 -25.17 -10.07 -2.69
CA CYS A 20 -24.69 -8.80 -3.23
C CYS A 20 -24.18 -8.98 -4.67
N ILE A 21 -24.71 -8.17 -5.59
CA ILE A 21 -24.29 -8.21 -7.01
C ILE A 21 -22.85 -7.76 -7.24
N LEU A 22 -22.26 -7.03 -6.28
CA LEU A 22 -20.90 -6.50 -6.35
C LEU A 22 -19.87 -7.41 -5.67
N LYS A 23 -20.29 -8.56 -5.10
CA LYS A 23 -19.44 -9.39 -4.22
C LYS A 23 -18.13 -9.84 -4.89
N GLU A 24 -18.19 -10.26 -6.15
CA GLU A 24 -17.05 -10.75 -6.93
C GLU A 24 -16.01 -9.68 -7.24
N GLN A 25 -16.31 -8.40 -6.98
CA GLN A 25 -15.40 -7.28 -7.17
C GLN A 25 -15.12 -6.53 -5.85
N CYS A 26 -15.67 -7.02 -4.72
CA CYS A 26 -15.65 -6.32 -3.45
C CYS A 26 -14.59 -6.90 -2.52
N LEU A 27 -13.58 -6.09 -2.18
CA LEU A 27 -12.50 -6.47 -1.29
C LEU A 27 -13.00 -6.82 0.11
N ARG A 28 -14.05 -6.13 0.61
CA ARG A 28 -14.63 -6.43 1.91
C ARG A 28 -15.28 -7.82 1.97
N TYR A 29 -15.86 -8.27 0.84
CA TYR A 29 -16.45 -9.60 0.75
C TYR A 29 -15.36 -10.66 0.68
N TYR A 30 -14.37 -10.46 -0.20
CA TYR A 30 -13.18 -11.31 -0.29
C TYR A 30 -12.49 -11.47 1.07
N ALA A 31 -12.26 -10.37 1.80
CA ALA A 31 -11.65 -10.39 3.12
C ALA A 31 -12.47 -11.18 4.15
N GLY A 32 -13.80 -11.17 4.05
CA GLY A 32 -14.66 -12.01 4.87
C GLY A 32 -14.53 -13.50 4.55
N GLU A 33 -14.46 -13.86 3.27
CA GLU A 33 -14.28 -15.27 2.85
C GLU A 33 -12.89 -15.82 3.16
N THR A 34 -11.86 -14.98 3.11
CA THR A 34 -10.47 -15.38 3.41
C THR A 34 -10.07 -15.11 4.85
N ALA A 35 -11.02 -14.84 5.74
CA ALA A 35 -10.72 -14.62 7.16
C ALA A 35 -10.08 -15.88 7.78
N PRO A 36 -9.06 -15.74 8.66
CA PRO A 36 -8.44 -16.87 9.34
C PRO A 36 -9.44 -17.70 10.15
N LEU A 37 -9.24 -19.02 10.21
CA LEU A 37 -10.13 -19.95 10.93
C LEU A 37 -10.18 -19.70 12.45
N ASP A 38 -9.11 -19.12 13.01
CA ASP A 38 -8.98 -18.75 14.41
C ASP A 38 -9.53 -17.34 14.73
N GLN A 39 -10.01 -16.61 13.72
CA GLN A 39 -10.65 -15.32 13.91
C GLN A 39 -12.14 -15.48 14.24
N HIS A 40 -12.51 -15.18 15.49
CA HIS A 40 -13.88 -15.31 15.98
C HIS A 40 -14.70 -14.01 15.97
N ALA A 41 -14.07 -12.86 15.71
CA ALA A 41 -14.72 -11.57 15.68
C ALA A 41 -14.14 -10.66 14.59
N ALA A 42 -15.00 -9.86 13.97
CA ALA A 42 -14.63 -8.86 12.98
C ALA A 42 -15.63 -7.69 12.99
N LEU A 43 -15.20 -6.52 12.53
CA LEU A 43 -16.10 -5.43 12.18
C LEU A 43 -16.84 -5.82 10.89
N VAL A 44 -18.16 -5.58 10.84
CA VAL A 44 -19.00 -6.03 9.72
C VAL A 44 -19.75 -4.87 9.09
N VAL A 45 -19.76 -4.84 7.76
CA VAL A 45 -20.63 -3.94 6.98
C VAL A 45 -22.09 -4.35 7.15
N LEU A 46 -22.90 -3.43 7.66
CA LEU A 46 -24.34 -3.67 7.82
C LEU A 46 -25.07 -3.73 6.48
N PRO A 47 -26.15 -4.53 6.35
CA PRO A 47 -26.95 -4.60 5.12
C PRO A 47 -27.53 -3.26 4.65
N SER A 48 -27.71 -2.30 5.56
CA SER A 48 -28.15 -0.94 5.25
C SER A 48 -27.19 -0.15 4.33
N ALA A 49 -25.95 -0.62 4.16
CA ALA A 49 -25.00 -0.05 3.20
C ALA A 49 -25.42 -0.29 1.74
N ARG A 50 -26.24 -1.32 1.47
CA ARG A 50 -26.74 -1.64 0.13
C ARG A 50 -27.98 -0.82 -0.18
N ASN A 51 -27.97 -0.13 -1.31
CA ASN A 51 -29.14 0.57 -1.86
C ASN A 51 -29.38 0.11 -3.29
N GLY A 52 -30.29 -0.85 -3.46
CA GLY A 52 -30.58 -1.50 -4.75
C GLY A 52 -29.33 -2.10 -5.40
N ASN A 53 -28.89 -1.50 -6.51
CA ASN A 53 -27.74 -1.91 -7.30
C ASN A 53 -26.42 -1.23 -6.87
N SER A 54 -26.44 -0.41 -5.82
CA SER A 54 -25.28 0.31 -5.29
C SER A 54 -24.96 -0.11 -3.86
N CYS A 55 -23.72 0.06 -3.44
CA CYS A 55 -23.29 -0.15 -2.07
C CYS A 55 -22.37 0.98 -1.64
N LYS A 56 -22.70 1.65 -0.52
CA LYS A 56 -21.92 2.76 0.04
C LYS A 56 -20.55 2.32 0.56
N GLU A 57 -20.48 1.07 0.99
CA GLU A 57 -19.27 0.43 1.53
C GLU A 57 -18.55 -0.44 0.50
N PHE A 58 -18.88 -0.30 -0.80
CA PHE A 58 -18.19 -1.04 -1.85
C PHE A 58 -16.73 -0.60 -1.92
N HIS A 59 -15.83 -1.57 -1.81
CA HIS A 59 -14.41 -1.36 -2.02
C HIS A 59 -13.94 -2.27 -3.15
N THR A 60 -13.44 -1.69 -4.24
CA THR A 60 -12.99 -2.49 -5.39
C THR A 60 -11.78 -3.33 -5.01
N MET A 61 -11.75 -4.59 -5.44
CA MET A 61 -10.55 -5.42 -5.37
C MET A 61 -9.48 -4.87 -6.32
N LYS A 62 -8.45 -4.26 -5.75
CA LYS A 62 -7.25 -3.82 -6.46
C LYS A 62 -6.05 -4.21 -5.64
N THR A 63 -5.04 -4.75 -6.30
CA THR A 63 -3.74 -4.98 -5.67
C THR A 63 -2.80 -3.84 -6.03
N GLU A 64 -1.86 -3.54 -5.14
CA GLU A 64 -0.77 -2.61 -5.39
C GLU A 64 0.56 -3.25 -5.01
N ARG A 65 1.62 -2.87 -5.74
CA ARG A 65 2.97 -3.36 -5.49
C ARG A 65 3.69 -2.42 -4.52
N MET A 66 3.71 -2.78 -3.26
CA MET A 66 4.46 -2.10 -2.21
C MET A 66 5.96 -2.37 -2.33
N ALA A 67 6.80 -1.38 -2.04
CA ALA A 67 8.25 -1.50 -2.11
C ALA A 67 8.95 -0.95 -0.86
N TRP A 68 10.13 -1.46 -0.51
CA TRP A 68 10.94 -0.92 0.58
C TRP A 68 12.40 -1.30 0.44
N GLY A 69 13.25 -0.71 1.28
CA GLY A 69 14.69 -0.89 1.21
C GLY A 69 15.32 0.12 0.26
N PHE A 70 16.22 0.92 0.81
CA PHE A 70 16.88 2.03 0.11
C PHE A 70 18.38 1.83 -0.02
N SER A 71 18.83 0.57 -0.01
CA SER A 71 20.27 0.25 -0.02
C SER A 71 20.92 0.72 -1.32
N HIS A 72 20.20 0.59 -2.43
CA HIS A 72 20.67 0.94 -3.78
C HIS A 72 20.07 2.23 -4.35
N LEU A 73 19.29 2.97 -3.55
CA LEU A 73 18.51 4.11 -4.04
C LEU A 73 19.38 5.24 -4.62
N PHE A 74 20.61 5.37 -4.12
CA PHE A 74 21.54 6.46 -4.42
C PHE A 74 22.80 6.03 -5.19
N ASP A 75 22.86 4.79 -5.70
CA ASP A 75 24.09 4.23 -6.28
C ASP A 75 24.64 5.01 -7.48
N ASP A 76 23.74 5.57 -8.30
CA ASP A 76 24.06 6.39 -9.48
C ASP A 76 24.11 7.90 -9.18
N VAL A 77 23.84 8.31 -7.94
CA VAL A 77 23.72 9.72 -7.56
C VAL A 77 25.09 10.34 -7.34
N LYS A 78 25.32 11.48 -7.98
CA LYS A 78 26.55 12.27 -7.79
C LYS A 78 26.63 12.79 -6.36
N HIS A 79 27.85 12.85 -5.84
CA HIS A 79 28.10 13.32 -4.47
C HIS A 79 27.51 14.72 -4.17
N CYS A 80 27.51 15.63 -5.15
CA CYS A 80 26.94 16.98 -4.98
C CYS A 80 25.41 16.98 -4.76
N ASP A 81 24.71 16.03 -5.36
CA ASP A 81 23.24 15.96 -5.35
C ASP A 81 22.71 15.11 -4.19
N TYR A 82 23.56 14.23 -3.63
CA TYR A 82 23.18 13.32 -2.56
C TYR A 82 22.55 14.03 -1.36
N ARG A 83 23.22 15.05 -0.79
CA ARG A 83 22.72 15.75 0.41
C ARG A 83 21.39 16.46 0.17
N PRO A 84 21.23 17.26 -0.90
CA PRO A 84 19.93 17.86 -1.25
C PRO A 84 18.82 16.83 -1.44
N LEU A 85 19.04 15.79 -2.26
CA LEU A 85 18.05 14.74 -2.51
C LEU A 85 17.65 14.01 -1.23
N ARG A 86 18.63 13.63 -0.42
CA ARG A 86 18.41 12.97 0.87
C ARG A 86 17.51 13.81 1.78
N SER A 87 17.80 15.11 1.88
CA SER A 87 17.01 16.06 2.67
C SER A 87 15.58 16.18 2.15
N THR A 88 15.38 16.27 0.84
CA THR A 88 14.05 16.35 0.24
C THR A 88 13.22 15.08 0.50
N LEU A 89 13.82 13.89 0.39
CA LEU A 89 13.15 12.63 0.75
C LEU A 89 12.76 12.62 2.24
N GLU A 90 13.69 12.98 3.14
CA GLU A 90 13.42 12.99 4.58
C GLU A 90 12.29 13.96 4.94
N ASN A 91 12.24 15.13 4.30
CA ASN A 91 11.18 16.10 4.49
C ASN A 91 9.83 15.62 3.95
N TYR A 92 9.81 14.99 2.78
CA TYR A 92 8.58 14.41 2.22
C TYR A 92 8.00 13.31 3.11
N PHE A 93 8.85 12.41 3.61
CA PHE A 93 8.44 11.39 4.57
C PHE A 93 8.20 11.93 5.99
N GLY A 94 8.40 13.23 6.22
CA GLY A 94 8.16 13.93 7.47
C GLY A 94 9.29 13.86 8.50
N SER A 95 10.25 12.93 8.37
CA SER A 95 11.50 12.96 9.15
C SER A 95 12.53 11.95 8.66
N ARG A 96 13.79 12.17 9.08
CA ARG A 96 14.88 11.18 9.00
C ARG A 96 14.52 9.83 9.66
N PHE A 97 13.79 9.85 10.78
CA PHE A 97 13.38 8.62 11.46
C PHE A 97 12.41 7.79 10.62
N ILE A 98 11.44 8.44 9.98
CA ILE A 98 10.48 7.77 9.12
C ILE A 98 11.18 7.20 7.88
N TYR A 99 12.13 7.92 7.28
CA TYR A 99 12.95 7.38 6.19
C TYR A 99 13.58 6.03 6.56
N TYR A 100 14.17 5.91 7.74
CA TYR A 100 14.80 4.65 8.14
C TYR A 100 13.80 3.51 8.35
N ARG A 101 12.52 3.81 8.61
CA ARG A 101 11.47 2.78 8.65
C ARG A 101 11.20 2.21 7.25
N TYR A 102 11.22 3.03 6.21
CA TYR A 102 11.14 2.54 4.82
C TYR A 102 12.43 1.81 4.42
N HIS A 103 13.60 2.31 4.81
CA HIS A 103 14.86 1.63 4.55
C HIS A 103 14.92 0.23 5.19
N ARG A 104 14.37 0.07 6.41
CA ARG A 104 14.34 -1.23 7.11
C ARG A 104 13.11 -2.09 6.79
N GLY A 105 12.14 -1.59 6.02
CA GLY A 105 10.90 -2.30 5.70
C GLY A 105 9.84 -2.33 6.80
N THR A 106 10.00 -1.56 7.87
CA THR A 106 8.93 -1.36 8.88
C THR A 106 7.80 -0.48 8.32
N LYS A 107 8.11 0.37 7.34
CA LYS A 107 7.13 1.01 6.45
C LYS A 107 7.42 0.57 5.02
N LYS A 108 6.37 0.57 4.19
CA LYS A 108 6.45 0.20 2.76
C LYS A 108 5.90 1.36 1.94
N LEU A 109 6.54 1.63 0.81
CA LEU A 109 6.14 2.66 -0.14
C LEU A 109 4.96 2.17 -0.99
N GLU A 110 3.90 2.96 -1.00
CA GLU A 110 2.83 2.82 -1.98
C GLU A 110 3.33 3.14 -3.40
N GLU A 111 2.61 2.68 -4.42
CA GLU A 111 2.97 2.98 -5.82
C GLU A 111 3.02 4.50 -6.10
N VAL A 112 2.13 5.27 -5.45
CA VAL A 112 2.12 6.73 -5.55
C VAL A 112 3.37 7.36 -4.93
N GLU A 113 3.85 6.83 -3.81
CA GLU A 113 5.08 7.30 -3.17
C GLU A 113 6.31 6.90 -4.01
N GLN A 114 6.31 5.71 -4.60
CA GLN A 114 7.36 5.26 -5.53
C GLN A 114 7.45 6.21 -6.74
N HIS A 115 6.32 6.53 -7.36
CA HIS A 115 6.25 7.48 -8.48
C HIS A 115 6.76 8.87 -8.08
N TRP A 116 6.38 9.35 -6.89
CA TRP A 116 6.88 10.63 -6.40
C TRP A 116 8.41 10.63 -6.21
N VAL A 117 8.97 9.53 -5.70
CA VAL A 117 10.43 9.37 -5.59
C VAL A 117 11.08 9.36 -6.97
N ASP A 118 10.51 8.66 -7.96
CA ASP A 118 11.01 8.68 -9.34
C ASP A 118 11.01 10.10 -9.92
N GLU A 119 9.91 10.84 -9.78
CA GLU A 119 9.82 12.23 -10.21
C GLU A 119 10.87 13.12 -9.55
N LEU A 120 11.13 12.93 -8.25
CA LEU A 120 12.15 13.70 -7.54
C LEU A 120 13.52 13.49 -8.17
N PHE A 121 13.90 12.24 -8.46
CA PHE A 121 15.19 11.91 -9.07
C PHE A 121 15.28 12.42 -10.51
N GLN A 122 14.19 12.34 -11.28
CA GLN A 122 14.11 12.89 -12.63
C GLN A 122 14.37 14.41 -12.67
N ARG A 123 13.91 15.17 -11.67
CA ARG A 123 14.18 16.62 -11.57
C ARG A 123 15.67 16.95 -11.43
N TYR A 124 16.46 16.01 -10.92
CA TYR A 124 17.92 16.12 -10.81
C TYR A 124 18.66 15.51 -12.02
N GLY A 125 17.92 15.04 -13.03
CA GLY A 125 18.48 14.45 -14.26
C GLY A 125 18.72 12.93 -14.19
N TYR A 126 18.29 12.26 -13.13
CA TYR A 126 18.36 10.80 -13.01
C TYR A 126 17.10 10.16 -13.62
N THR A 127 17.19 9.73 -14.88
CA THR A 127 16.02 9.25 -15.66
C THR A 127 15.70 7.77 -15.43
N THR A 128 16.64 6.99 -14.90
CA THR A 128 16.43 5.57 -14.58
C THR A 128 15.43 5.46 -13.43
N PRO A 129 14.33 4.67 -13.57
CA PRO A 129 13.40 4.40 -12.48
C PRO A 129 14.12 3.83 -11.24
N ARG A 130 13.68 4.22 -10.05
CA ARG A 130 14.26 3.76 -8.79
C ARG A 130 13.88 2.32 -8.53
N VAL A 131 14.88 1.53 -8.18
CA VAL A 131 14.73 0.14 -7.76
C VAL A 131 14.95 0.06 -6.25
N TYR A 132 14.14 -0.77 -5.60
CA TYR A 132 14.14 -0.98 -4.16
C TYR A 132 14.57 -2.42 -3.85
N ASP A 133 14.99 -2.64 -2.61
CA ASP A 133 15.55 -3.93 -2.21
C ASP A 133 14.48 -5.04 -2.19
N HIS A 134 13.23 -4.68 -1.88
CA HIS A 134 12.14 -5.63 -1.69
C HIS A 134 10.81 -5.12 -2.25
N TYR A 135 9.96 -6.07 -2.66
CA TYR A 135 8.63 -5.83 -3.19
C TYR A 135 7.62 -6.83 -2.63
N GLN A 136 6.39 -6.38 -2.41
CA GLN A 136 5.26 -7.22 -2.01
C GLN A 136 4.00 -6.71 -2.70
N MET A 137 3.24 -7.62 -3.31
CA MET A 137 1.86 -7.31 -3.72
C MET A 137 1.00 -7.31 -2.48
N VAL A 138 0.15 -6.30 -2.29
CA VAL A 138 -0.86 -6.22 -1.21
C VAL A 138 -2.21 -5.82 -1.77
N TRP A 139 -3.30 -6.11 -1.06
CA TRP A 139 -4.61 -5.56 -1.39
C TRP A 139 -4.65 -4.07 -0.99
N LYS A 140 -5.06 -3.21 -1.92
CA LYS A 140 -5.27 -1.79 -1.67
C LYS A 140 -6.59 -1.62 -0.92
N CYS A 141 -6.49 -1.18 0.33
CA CYS A 141 -7.62 -0.98 1.24
C CYS A 141 -8.02 0.49 1.33
#